data_AF-A0A0J8RZQ4-F1
#
_entry.id   AF-A0A0J8RZQ4-F1
#
_cell.length_a   1.000
_cell.length_b   1.000
_cell.length_c   1.000
_cell.angle_alpha   90.00
_cell.angle_beta   90.00
_cell.angle_gamma   90.00
#
_symmetry.space_group_name_H-M   'P 1'
#
loop_
_entity.id
_entity.type
_entity.pdbx_description
1 polymer ?
#
loop_
_entity_poly.entity_id
_entity_poly.type
_entity_poly.pdbx_seq_one_letter_code
_entity_poly.pdbx_strand_id
1 'polypeptide(L)'
;MDNQLDLEDQVVSILNTTEWWIGSLGLGTKKTTFTGSEKLSVLSTLVENRSLVPSHSYGYTAGASYRLKGVRSSLTFGGVDRNRFVENNVTFTLSPDDLPVVTVKSIKVSTNLKPLGSNLVFRPLDALERYTIDSSTPFFWFPEYVCTAFAEELGLEYNDTLQLYTYGPNSSKYDHVTNSNISFTFTLSDLPGSRDPSLLSYPKNIRYEKVHSRKSIPTEVYSSR
;
A
#
# COMPACT_ATOMS: atom_id res chain seq x y z
N MET A 1 35.95 -9.66 6.90
CA MET A 1 34.48 -9.76 6.85
C MET A 1 34.16 -10.08 5.41
N ASP A 2 33.75 -11.30 5.13
CA ASP A 2 33.58 -11.77 3.75
C ASP A 2 32.48 -10.99 3.02
N ASN A 3 32.76 -10.70 1.76
CA ASN A 3 31.98 -9.94 0.80
C ASN A 3 30.72 -10.71 0.32
N GLN A 4 30.03 -11.41 1.23
CA GLN A 4 29.08 -12.48 0.87
C GLN A 4 27.75 -11.97 0.30
N LEU A 5 27.50 -10.66 0.37
CA LEU A 5 26.27 -9.97 -0.07
C LEU A 5 26.53 -8.99 -1.22
N ASP A 6 27.43 -9.34 -2.13
CA ASP A 6 27.59 -8.60 -3.38
C ASP A 6 26.69 -9.19 -4.48
N LEU A 7 25.97 -8.32 -5.18
CA LEU A 7 25.14 -8.65 -6.34
C LEU A 7 25.75 -7.98 -7.57
N GLU A 8 26.55 -8.75 -8.30
CA GLU A 8 27.17 -8.27 -9.53
C GLU A 8 26.13 -8.04 -10.64
N ASP A 9 26.47 -7.14 -11.58
CA ASP A 9 25.69 -6.85 -12.80
C ASP A 9 24.22 -6.44 -12.60
N GLN A 10 23.89 -5.85 -11.45
CA GLN A 10 22.55 -5.30 -11.22
C GLN A 10 22.34 -3.99 -11.99
N VAL A 11 21.16 -3.87 -12.61
CA VAL A 11 20.73 -2.61 -13.22
C VAL A 11 20.33 -1.64 -12.12
N VAL A 12 20.97 -0.48 -12.10
CA VAL A 12 20.65 0.63 -11.20
C VAL A 12 20.40 1.88 -12.04
N SER A 13 19.26 2.52 -11.83
CA SER A 13 18.93 3.80 -12.46
C SER A 13 19.32 4.96 -11.55
N ILE A 14 19.97 5.97 -12.10
CA ILE A 14 20.32 7.21 -11.40
C ILE A 14 19.32 8.28 -11.82
N LEU A 15 18.64 8.88 -10.84
CA LEU A 15 17.75 10.00 -11.04
C LEU A 15 18.48 11.29 -10.67
N ASN A 16 18.65 12.19 -11.65
CA ASN A 16 19.19 13.51 -11.41
C ASN A 16 18.05 14.48 -11.08
N THR A 17 17.83 14.74 -9.79
CA THR A 17 16.75 15.60 -9.30
C THR A 17 17.26 16.58 -8.24
N THR A 18 16.61 17.74 -8.14
CA THR A 18 16.83 18.70 -7.05
C THR A 18 15.93 18.44 -5.85
N GLU A 19 14.99 17.49 -5.96
CA GLU A 19 14.07 17.12 -4.88
C GLU A 19 14.69 16.08 -3.94
N TRP A 20 14.21 16.03 -2.70
CA TRP A 20 14.64 15.02 -1.75
C TRP A 20 14.08 13.65 -2.12
N TRP A 21 14.97 12.74 -2.54
CA TRP A 21 14.64 11.37 -2.88
C TRP A 21 15.68 10.41 -2.31
N ILE A 22 15.24 9.42 -1.55
CA ILE A 22 16.12 8.43 -0.90
C ILE A 22 16.32 7.15 -1.73
N GLY A 23 15.65 7.05 -2.89
CA GLY A 23 15.69 5.87 -3.75
C GLY A 23 14.44 4.99 -3.65
N SER A 24 14.34 4.05 -4.57
CA SER A 24 13.37 2.95 -4.54
C SER A 24 14.09 1.62 -4.84
N LEU A 25 13.56 0.55 -4.27
CA LEU A 25 13.99 -0.81 -4.56
C LEU A 25 12.80 -1.60 -5.11
N GLY A 26 12.81 -1.89 -6.41
CA GLY A 26 11.79 -2.73 -7.03
C GLY A 26 11.90 -4.17 -6.54
N LEU A 27 10.77 -4.75 -6.11
CA LEU A 27 10.69 -6.13 -5.62
C LEU A 27 10.04 -7.10 -6.61
N GLY A 28 9.88 -6.67 -7.87
CA GLY A 28 9.35 -7.49 -8.95
C GLY A 28 10.34 -8.58 -9.38
N THR A 29 9.81 -9.65 -9.97
CA THR A 29 10.58 -10.80 -10.46
C THR A 29 10.89 -10.72 -11.95
N LYS A 30 10.16 -9.87 -12.68
CA LYS A 30 10.38 -9.60 -14.10
C LYS A 30 11.79 -9.04 -14.31
N LYS A 31 12.43 -9.47 -15.40
CA LYS A 31 13.70 -8.93 -15.83
C LYS A 31 13.59 -7.42 -16.04
N THR A 32 14.63 -6.70 -15.68
CA THR A 32 14.74 -5.27 -15.92
C THR A 32 15.46 -5.04 -17.23
N THR A 33 14.86 -4.24 -18.12
CA THR A 33 15.49 -3.84 -19.38
C THR A 33 16.03 -2.43 -19.23
N PHE A 34 17.34 -2.27 -19.46
CA PHE A 34 17.94 -0.93 -19.58
C PHE A 34 18.88 -0.93 -20.77
N THR A 35 18.72 0.03 -21.69
CA THR A 35 19.54 0.17 -22.90
C THR A 35 19.60 -1.10 -23.79
N GLY A 36 18.52 -1.89 -23.81
CA GLY A 36 18.40 -3.09 -24.64
C GLY A 36 19.03 -4.36 -24.08
N SER A 37 19.60 -4.31 -22.87
CA SER A 37 20.05 -5.50 -22.13
C SER A 37 19.03 -5.87 -21.06
N GLU A 38 18.54 -7.10 -21.12
CA GLU A 38 17.72 -7.68 -20.04
C GLU A 38 18.63 -8.22 -18.94
N LYS A 39 18.37 -7.81 -17.71
CA LYS A 39 19.05 -8.33 -16.52
C LYS A 39 18.02 -8.83 -15.51
N LEU A 40 18.41 -9.81 -14.70
CA LEU A 40 17.57 -10.28 -13.61
C LEU A 40 17.30 -9.11 -12.65
N SER A 41 16.11 -9.08 -12.04
CA SER A 41 15.85 -8.17 -10.94
C SER A 41 16.70 -8.56 -9.72
N VAL A 42 16.76 -7.66 -8.73
CA VAL A 42 17.46 -7.93 -7.46
C VAL A 42 16.94 -9.21 -6.81
N LEU A 43 15.62 -9.39 -6.75
CA LEU A 43 15.00 -10.57 -6.14
C LEU A 43 15.33 -11.84 -6.93
N SER A 44 15.25 -11.80 -8.26
CA SER A 44 15.56 -12.96 -9.10
C SER A 44 17.04 -13.32 -9.05
N THR A 45 17.95 -12.33 -8.94
CA THR A 45 19.39 -12.58 -8.77
C THR A 45 19.70 -13.30 -7.46
N LEU A 46 19.03 -12.92 -6.35
CA LEU A 46 19.20 -13.57 -5.05
C LEU A 46 18.85 -15.06 -5.08
N VAL A 47 17.87 -15.44 -5.91
CA VAL A 47 17.40 -16.82 -6.05
C VAL A 47 18.25 -17.58 -7.07
N GLU A 48 18.31 -17.08 -8.31
CA GLU A 48 18.79 -17.83 -9.47
C GLU A 48 20.31 -17.85 -9.57
N ASN A 49 20.97 -16.71 -9.36
CA ASN A 49 22.42 -16.59 -9.52
C ASN A 49 23.19 -16.85 -8.21
N ARG A 50 22.59 -16.50 -7.08
CA ARG A 50 23.28 -16.52 -5.78
C ARG A 50 22.81 -17.62 -4.84
N SER A 51 21.61 -18.17 -5.07
CA SER A 51 20.98 -19.16 -4.19
C SER A 51 21.01 -18.75 -2.69
N LEU A 52 20.91 -17.44 -2.42
CA LEU A 52 20.97 -16.88 -1.07
C LEU A 52 19.62 -16.94 -0.36
N VAL A 53 18.54 -16.99 -1.13
CA VAL A 53 17.18 -17.07 -0.62
C VAL A 53 16.42 -18.20 -1.33
N PRO A 54 15.50 -18.89 -0.65
CA PRO A 54 14.92 -20.13 -1.16
C PRO A 54 13.82 -19.94 -2.22
N SER A 55 13.37 -18.70 -2.48
CA SER A 55 12.29 -18.42 -3.43
C SER A 55 12.23 -16.95 -3.85
N HIS A 56 11.54 -16.66 -4.95
CA HIS A 56 11.19 -15.31 -5.42
C HIS A 56 10.09 -14.62 -4.60
N SER A 57 9.90 -15.01 -3.33
CA SER A 57 8.91 -14.39 -2.44
C SER A 57 9.56 -13.33 -1.55
N TYR A 58 8.74 -12.49 -0.93
CA TYR A 58 9.19 -11.61 0.13
C TYR A 58 8.06 -11.32 1.13
N GLY A 59 8.44 -11.10 2.38
CA GLY A 59 7.56 -10.63 3.45
C GLY A 59 7.86 -9.18 3.76
N TYR A 60 6.84 -8.32 3.75
CA TYR A 60 6.97 -6.91 4.08
C TYR A 60 6.04 -6.51 5.23
N THR A 61 6.58 -5.78 6.20
CA THR A 61 5.78 -5.06 7.19
C THR A 61 6.25 -3.61 7.25
N ALA A 62 5.33 -2.65 7.09
CA ALA A 62 5.65 -1.22 7.11
C ALA A 62 6.10 -0.72 8.50
N GLY A 63 5.84 -1.50 9.55
CA GLY A 63 6.08 -1.09 10.93
C GLY A 63 4.96 -0.19 11.47
N ALA A 64 5.19 0.33 12.66
CA ALA A 64 4.26 1.21 13.37
C ALA A 64 5.06 2.15 14.27
N SER A 65 5.59 3.22 13.68
CA SER A 65 6.40 4.23 14.39
C SER A 65 5.65 4.88 15.55
N TYR A 66 4.32 4.94 15.46
CA TYR A 66 3.43 5.51 16.48
C TYR A 66 3.16 4.58 17.68
N ARG A 67 3.60 3.30 17.66
CA ARG A 67 3.37 2.36 18.77
C ARG A 67 4.59 2.21 19.66
N LEU A 68 4.41 2.26 20.98
CA LEU A 68 5.45 2.03 21.99
C LEU A 68 6.69 2.91 21.72
N LYS A 69 7.87 2.30 21.58
CA LYS A 69 9.13 2.97 21.20
C LYS A 69 9.37 2.99 19.68
N GLY A 70 8.34 2.74 18.89
CA GLY A 70 8.37 2.59 17.44
C GLY A 70 8.68 1.15 17.01
N VAL A 71 7.80 0.59 16.17
CA VAL A 71 8.06 -0.67 15.46
C VAL A 71 8.63 -0.31 14.09
N ARG A 72 9.87 -0.74 13.81
CA ARG A 72 10.52 -0.54 12.50
C ARG A 72 9.89 -1.43 11.43
N SER A 73 9.94 -0.96 10.18
CA SER A 73 9.64 -1.80 9.02
C SER A 73 10.57 -3.02 8.95
N SER A 74 10.12 -4.05 8.24
CA SER A 74 10.88 -5.26 7.98
C SER A 74 10.61 -5.75 6.56
N LEU A 75 11.67 -6.11 5.85
CA LEU A 75 11.63 -6.78 4.55
C LEU A 75 12.45 -8.06 4.66
N THR A 76 11.84 -9.19 4.32
CA THR A 76 12.47 -10.51 4.36
C THR A 76 12.40 -11.11 2.96
N PHE A 77 13.55 -11.35 2.33
CA PHE A 77 13.61 -12.00 1.02
C PHE A 77 13.50 -13.53 1.16
N GLY A 78 12.76 -14.16 0.26
CA GLY A 78 12.52 -15.61 0.18
C GLY A 78 11.66 -16.20 1.29
N GLY A 79 10.97 -15.38 2.08
CA GLY A 79 10.12 -15.86 3.17
C GLY A 79 9.49 -14.71 3.97
N VAL A 80 9.09 -15.00 5.21
CA VAL A 80 8.41 -14.06 6.12
C VAL A 80 8.97 -14.15 7.53
N ASP A 81 8.96 -13.04 8.26
CA ASP A 81 9.22 -13.02 9.71
C ASP A 81 7.90 -13.21 10.49
N ARG A 82 7.66 -14.42 10.99
CA ARG A 82 6.44 -14.79 11.73
C ARG A 82 6.21 -13.98 13.00
N ASN A 83 7.22 -13.30 13.54
CA ASN A 83 7.06 -12.44 14.71
C ASN A 83 6.43 -11.08 14.37
N ARG A 84 6.22 -10.78 13.08
CA ARG A 84 5.79 -9.46 12.58
C ARG A 84 4.32 -9.40 12.20
N PHE A 85 3.62 -10.52 12.18
CA PHE A 85 2.21 -10.59 11.79
C PHE A 85 1.49 -11.72 12.53
N VAL A 86 0.15 -11.67 12.50
CA VAL A 86 -0.69 -12.79 12.96
C VAL A 86 -0.97 -13.67 11.75
N GLU A 87 -0.53 -14.92 11.80
CA GLU A 87 -0.75 -15.88 10.72
C GLU A 87 -2.25 -16.04 10.43
N ASN A 88 -2.57 -16.14 9.13
CA ASN A 88 -3.91 -16.38 8.62
C ASN A 88 -3.79 -17.21 7.34
N ASN A 89 -4.92 -17.74 6.87
CA ASN A 89 -5.01 -18.60 5.70
C ASN A 89 -5.52 -17.87 4.45
N VAL A 90 -5.38 -16.54 4.40
CA VAL A 90 -5.80 -15.72 3.26
C VAL A 90 -4.69 -15.67 2.22
N THR A 91 -5.04 -16.03 0.99
CA THR A 91 -4.14 -15.95 -0.16
C THR A 91 -4.84 -15.25 -1.31
N PHE A 92 -4.09 -14.40 -2.02
CA PHE A 92 -4.51 -13.76 -3.26
C PHE A 92 -3.55 -14.15 -4.39
N THR A 93 -4.09 -14.29 -5.59
CA THR A 93 -3.27 -14.59 -6.77
C THR A 93 -2.71 -13.28 -7.32
N LEU A 94 -1.44 -13.26 -7.68
CA LEU A 94 -0.87 -12.11 -8.39
C LEU A 94 -1.58 -11.95 -9.74
N SER A 95 -1.61 -10.72 -10.27
CA SER A 95 -2.08 -10.49 -11.63
C SER A 95 -1.18 -11.23 -12.65
N PRO A 96 -1.60 -11.38 -13.91
CA PRO A 96 -0.73 -11.91 -14.98
C PRO A 96 0.58 -11.12 -15.18
N ASP A 97 0.65 -9.92 -14.60
CA ASP A 97 1.83 -9.06 -14.60
C ASP A 97 2.66 -9.13 -13.31
N ASP A 98 2.40 -10.12 -12.46
CA ASP A 98 3.05 -10.33 -11.16
C ASP A 98 2.81 -9.20 -10.14
N LEU A 99 1.69 -8.47 -10.28
CA LEU A 99 1.34 -7.37 -9.38
C LEU A 99 0.37 -7.84 -8.28
N PRO A 100 0.57 -7.41 -7.03
CA PRO A 100 -0.36 -7.69 -5.93
C PRO A 100 -1.61 -6.82 -6.08
N VAL A 101 -2.63 -7.35 -6.75
CA VAL A 101 -3.86 -6.62 -7.08
C VAL A 101 -5.06 -7.33 -6.49
N VAL A 102 -5.85 -6.59 -5.72
CA VAL A 102 -7.05 -7.11 -5.03
C VAL A 102 -8.31 -6.39 -5.50
N THR A 103 -9.46 -7.04 -5.35
CA THR A 103 -10.76 -6.36 -5.42
C THR A 103 -11.18 -6.01 -4.00
N VAL A 104 -11.56 -4.74 -3.79
CA VAL A 104 -12.25 -4.31 -2.57
C VAL A 104 -13.74 -4.55 -2.78
N LYS A 105 -14.37 -5.36 -1.94
CA LYS A 105 -15.82 -5.65 -1.98
C LYS A 105 -16.63 -4.69 -1.13
N SER A 106 -16.05 -4.26 -0.03
CA SER A 106 -16.63 -3.22 0.82
C SER A 106 -15.58 -2.60 1.72
N ILE A 107 -15.85 -1.38 2.15
CA ILE A 107 -15.08 -0.66 3.17
C ILE A 107 -16.05 -0.30 4.28
N LYS A 108 -15.83 -0.86 5.48
CA LYS A 108 -16.59 -0.53 6.66
C LYS A 108 -15.81 0.46 7.52
N VAL A 109 -16.44 1.59 7.87
CA VAL A 109 -15.89 2.58 8.80
C VAL A 109 -16.65 2.48 10.12
N SER A 110 -15.94 2.32 11.23
CA SER A 110 -16.51 2.34 12.58
C SER A 110 -15.86 3.45 13.39
N THR A 111 -16.68 4.27 14.03
CA THR A 111 -16.28 5.46 14.79
C THR A 111 -17.29 5.71 15.92
N ASN A 112 -16.89 6.45 16.96
CA ASN A 112 -17.79 6.92 18.02
C ASN A 112 -18.25 8.39 17.83
N LEU A 113 -17.95 9.01 16.68
CA LEU A 113 -18.40 10.35 16.32
C LEU A 113 -19.94 10.43 16.36
N LYS A 114 -20.49 11.50 16.94
CA LYS A 114 -21.93 11.84 16.88
C LYS A 114 -22.13 13.06 15.96
N PRO A 115 -23.23 13.15 15.19
CA PRO A 115 -24.46 12.34 15.26
C PRO A 115 -24.36 10.94 14.60
N LEU A 116 -23.20 10.61 14.02
CA LEU A 116 -22.85 9.41 13.24
C LEU A 116 -22.85 8.09 14.05
N GLY A 117 -23.98 7.79 14.69
CA GLY A 117 -24.23 6.45 15.22
C GLY A 117 -24.12 5.41 14.10
N SER A 118 -23.15 4.50 14.26
CA SER A 118 -23.01 3.19 13.61
C SER A 118 -22.39 3.11 12.20
N ASN A 119 -21.30 2.34 12.13
CA ASN A 119 -20.87 1.48 11.01
C ASN A 119 -21.34 1.86 9.60
N LEU A 120 -20.64 2.77 8.92
CA LEU A 120 -20.83 2.94 7.47
C LEU A 120 -20.24 1.76 6.71
N VAL A 121 -20.91 1.33 5.65
CA VAL A 121 -20.41 0.32 4.72
C VAL A 121 -20.48 0.88 3.30
N PHE A 122 -19.32 1.21 2.76
CA PHE A 122 -19.15 1.55 1.36
C PHE A 122 -19.01 0.29 0.54
N ARG A 123 -19.69 0.24 -0.62
CA ARG A 123 -19.53 -0.79 -1.62
C ARG A 123 -19.03 -0.08 -2.88
N PRO A 124 -17.85 -0.42 -3.41
CA PRO A 124 -17.42 0.14 -4.68
C PRO A 124 -18.50 -0.14 -5.73
N LEU A 125 -18.83 0.90 -6.49
CA LEU A 125 -20.01 0.93 -7.37
C LEU A 125 -19.81 0.03 -8.59
N ASP A 126 -18.56 -0.13 -9.05
CA ASP A 126 -18.21 -1.02 -10.14
C ASP A 126 -17.57 -2.30 -9.60
N ALA A 127 -18.21 -3.43 -9.89
CA ALA A 127 -17.73 -4.75 -9.52
C ALA A 127 -16.34 -5.06 -10.09
N LEU A 128 -15.90 -4.36 -11.15
CA LEU A 128 -14.63 -4.58 -11.84
C LEU A 128 -13.46 -3.76 -11.28
N GLU A 129 -13.69 -2.88 -10.30
CA GLU A 129 -12.61 -2.09 -9.71
C GLU A 129 -11.56 -2.99 -9.02
N ARG A 130 -10.29 -2.76 -9.38
CA ARG A 130 -9.13 -3.44 -8.82
C ARG A 130 -8.15 -2.44 -8.24
N TYR A 131 -7.55 -2.81 -7.12
CA TYR A 131 -6.68 -1.96 -6.32
C TYR A 131 -5.34 -2.64 -6.14
N THR A 132 -4.26 -1.93 -6.45
CA THR A 132 -2.89 -2.42 -6.25
C THR A 132 -2.48 -2.22 -4.80
N ILE A 133 -1.85 -3.23 -4.20
CA ILE A 133 -1.15 -3.11 -2.93
C ILE A 133 0.24 -2.52 -3.23
N ASP A 134 0.42 -1.24 -2.93
CA ASP A 134 1.65 -0.50 -3.28
C ASP A 134 2.30 0.08 -2.02
N SER A 135 3.50 -0.40 -1.70
CA SER A 135 4.28 0.07 -0.55
C SER A 135 5.00 1.42 -0.78
N SER A 136 4.97 1.96 -1.99
CA SER A 136 5.63 3.23 -2.34
C SER A 136 4.83 4.48 -1.95
N THR A 137 3.56 4.31 -1.56
CA THR A 137 2.68 5.42 -1.19
C THR A 137 2.14 5.27 0.24
N PRO A 138 2.10 6.36 1.02
CA PRO A 138 1.49 6.34 2.35
C PRO A 138 -0.04 6.54 2.32
N PHE A 139 -0.64 6.74 1.14
CA PHE A 139 -2.05 7.11 1.01
C PHE A 139 -2.90 5.96 0.47
N PHE A 140 -4.18 5.97 0.84
CA PHE A 140 -5.19 5.24 0.09
C PHE A 140 -5.67 6.08 -1.09
N TRP A 141 -5.63 5.47 -2.27
CA TRP A 141 -6.05 6.09 -3.53
C TRP A 141 -7.36 5.45 -3.96
N PHE A 142 -8.46 6.17 -3.79
CA PHE A 142 -9.78 5.72 -4.19
C PHE A 142 -10.38 6.60 -5.29
N PRO A 143 -11.40 6.11 -6.01
CA PRO A 143 -12.24 6.97 -6.83
C PRO A 143 -12.80 8.15 -6.05
N GLU A 144 -13.08 9.25 -6.75
CA GLU A 144 -13.58 10.49 -6.14
C GLU A 144 -14.80 10.24 -5.26
N TYR A 145 -15.77 9.45 -5.73
CA TYR A 145 -17.00 9.19 -4.98
C TYR A 145 -16.75 8.55 -3.60
N VAL A 146 -15.76 7.65 -3.49
CA VAL A 146 -15.38 7.04 -2.21
C VAL A 146 -14.72 8.07 -1.30
N CYS A 147 -13.83 8.91 -1.87
CA CYS A 147 -13.13 9.94 -1.12
C CYS A 147 -14.08 11.01 -0.60
N THR A 148 -15.03 11.47 -1.42
CA THR A 148 -16.07 12.42 -1.03
C THR A 148 -16.92 11.85 0.08
N ALA A 149 -17.32 10.57 -0.01
CA ALA A 149 -18.10 9.93 1.04
C ALA A 149 -17.32 9.79 2.36
N PHE A 150 -16.00 9.51 2.31
CA PHE A 150 -15.16 9.60 3.50
C PHE A 150 -15.05 11.03 4.04
N ALA A 151 -14.94 12.02 3.16
CA ALA A 151 -14.80 13.41 3.58
C ALA A 151 -16.05 13.93 4.27
N GLU A 152 -17.23 13.61 3.73
CA GLU A 152 -18.52 13.92 4.35
C GLU A 152 -18.64 13.26 5.73
N GLU A 153 -18.28 11.98 5.84
CA GLU A 153 -18.45 11.24 7.09
C GLU A 153 -17.42 11.61 8.16
N LEU A 154 -16.17 11.86 7.76
CA LEU A 154 -15.10 12.18 8.71
C LEU A 154 -14.91 13.69 8.89
N GLY A 155 -15.72 14.52 8.21
CA GLY A 155 -15.61 15.97 8.24
C GLY A 155 -14.28 16.49 7.66
N LEU A 156 -13.74 15.80 6.66
CA LEU A 156 -12.51 16.19 5.98
C LEU A 156 -12.77 17.27 4.93
N GLU A 157 -11.77 18.08 4.65
CA GLU A 157 -11.81 19.16 3.67
C GLU A 157 -10.80 18.89 2.56
N TYR A 158 -11.23 19.04 1.30
CA TYR A 158 -10.33 18.97 0.16
C TYR A 158 -9.41 20.19 0.15
N ASN A 159 -8.10 19.95 0.02
CA ASN A 159 -7.10 21.00 -0.11
C ASN A 159 -6.57 21.03 -1.55
N ASP A 160 -6.90 22.08 -2.30
CA ASP A 160 -6.50 22.24 -3.71
C ASP A 160 -4.99 22.40 -3.90
N THR A 161 -4.24 22.88 -2.91
CA THR A 161 -2.78 22.97 -3.02
C THR A 161 -2.12 21.61 -2.90
N LEU A 162 -2.58 20.80 -1.94
CA LEU A 162 -2.04 19.48 -1.67
C LEU A 162 -2.67 18.39 -2.56
N GLN A 163 -3.81 18.68 -3.18
CA GLN A 163 -4.67 17.73 -3.89
C GLN A 163 -5.08 16.55 -2.99
N LEU A 164 -5.42 16.83 -1.72
CA LEU A 164 -5.68 15.80 -0.70
C LEU A 164 -6.85 16.20 0.20
N TYR A 165 -7.60 15.21 0.69
CA TYR A 165 -8.53 15.43 1.81
C TYR A 165 -7.76 15.48 3.13
N THR A 166 -7.97 16.54 3.89
CA THR A 166 -7.26 16.88 5.14
C THR A 166 -8.24 17.21 6.26
N TYR A 167 -7.75 17.38 7.49
CA TYR A 167 -8.57 17.83 8.62
C TYR A 167 -8.97 19.31 8.55
N GLY A 168 -8.58 20.02 7.48
CA GLY A 168 -8.71 21.47 7.38
C GLY A 168 -7.68 22.22 8.23
N PRO A 169 -7.73 23.55 8.25
CA PRO A 169 -6.78 24.38 9.00
C PRO A 169 -7.04 24.39 10.52
N ASN A 170 -8.17 23.84 10.97
CA ASN A 170 -8.57 23.86 12.37
C ASN A 170 -8.04 22.63 13.13
N SER A 171 -7.08 22.84 14.02
CA SER A 171 -6.49 21.78 14.85
C SER A 171 -7.52 21.05 15.73
N SER A 172 -8.62 21.70 16.11
CA SER A 172 -9.65 21.04 16.92
C SER A 172 -10.36 19.91 16.16
N LYS A 173 -10.44 19.98 14.82
CA LYS A 173 -10.98 18.89 14.00
C LYS A 173 -10.05 17.68 14.01
N TYR A 174 -8.75 17.92 13.91
CA TYR A 174 -7.75 16.86 14.03
C TYR A 174 -7.87 16.13 15.37
N ASP A 175 -7.90 16.85 16.48
CA ASP A 175 -8.03 16.25 17.81
C ASP A 175 -9.35 15.50 17.96
N HIS A 176 -10.45 16.05 17.43
CA HIS A 176 -11.74 15.38 17.47
C HIS A 176 -11.74 14.05 16.71
N VAL A 177 -11.18 14.03 15.50
CA VAL A 177 -11.14 12.85 14.63
C VAL A 177 -10.14 11.79 15.14
N THR A 178 -8.99 12.20 15.66
CA THR A 178 -8.01 11.27 16.24
C THR A 178 -8.50 10.63 17.54
N ASN A 179 -9.31 11.36 18.32
CA ASN A 179 -9.90 10.83 19.56
C ASN A 179 -11.14 9.97 19.33
N SER A 180 -11.64 9.84 18.09
CA SER A 180 -12.91 9.16 17.81
C SER A 180 -12.83 7.66 17.51
N ASN A 181 -11.68 7.04 17.77
CA ASN A 181 -11.52 5.59 17.62
C ASN A 181 -11.99 5.07 16.24
N ILE A 182 -11.52 5.73 15.18
CA ILE A 182 -11.86 5.32 13.82
C ILE A 182 -11.15 4.01 13.49
N SER A 183 -11.89 3.09 12.87
CA SER A 183 -11.35 1.87 12.28
C SER A 183 -11.93 1.64 10.89
N PHE A 184 -11.09 1.11 10.00
CA PHE A 184 -11.46 0.74 8.65
C PHE A 184 -11.32 -0.77 8.51
N THR A 185 -12.35 -1.42 8.00
CA THR A 185 -12.34 -2.85 7.68
C THR A 185 -12.61 -3.01 6.20
N PHE A 186 -11.67 -3.62 5.49
CA PHE A 186 -11.78 -3.90 4.07
C PHE A 186 -12.18 -5.35 3.88
N THR A 187 -13.22 -5.57 3.10
CA THR A 187 -13.55 -6.90 2.59
C THR A 187 -12.88 -7.04 1.24
N LEU A 188 -11.95 -7.99 1.11
CA LEU A 188 -11.14 -8.17 -0.08
C LEU A 188 -11.48 -9.50 -0.77
N SER A 189 -11.21 -9.57 -2.07
CA SER A 189 -11.30 -10.82 -2.83
C SER A 189 -10.29 -10.81 -3.97
N ASP A 190 -9.93 -12.00 -4.45
CA ASP A 190 -8.99 -12.16 -5.57
C ASP A 190 -9.56 -11.61 -6.89
N LEU A 191 -10.85 -11.87 -7.14
CA LEU A 191 -11.56 -11.44 -8.34
C LEU A 191 -12.92 -10.78 -8.01
N PRO A 192 -13.37 -9.84 -8.86
CA PRO A 192 -14.72 -9.25 -8.86
C PRO A 192 -15.88 -10.19 -8.57
N GLY A 193 -15.83 -11.43 -9.07
CA GLY A 193 -16.90 -12.42 -8.95
C GLY A 193 -16.72 -13.45 -7.83
N SER A 194 -15.61 -13.42 -7.08
CA SER A 194 -15.34 -14.44 -6.07
C SER A 194 -16.37 -14.39 -4.93
N ARG A 195 -16.83 -15.59 -4.51
CA ARG A 195 -17.80 -15.82 -3.43
C ARG A 195 -17.16 -16.01 -2.07
N ASP A 196 -15.83 -16.13 -2.00
CA ASP A 196 -15.06 -16.28 -0.76
C ASP A 196 -14.33 -14.97 -0.43
N PRO A 197 -14.99 -14.01 0.23
CA PRO A 197 -14.33 -12.78 0.67
C PRO A 197 -13.41 -13.05 1.86
N SER A 198 -12.22 -12.47 1.82
CA SER A 198 -11.32 -12.42 2.97
C SER A 198 -11.47 -11.08 3.68
N LEU A 199 -11.61 -11.11 5.00
CA LEU A 199 -11.74 -9.90 5.82
C LEU A 199 -10.36 -9.43 6.27
N LEU A 200 -9.99 -8.20 5.90
CA LEU A 200 -8.82 -7.53 6.43
C LEU A 200 -9.27 -6.34 7.28
N SER A 201 -9.15 -6.49 8.60
CA SER A 201 -9.47 -5.42 9.55
C SER A 201 -8.20 -4.72 10.01
N TYR A 202 -8.17 -3.39 9.91
CA TYR A 202 -7.10 -2.57 10.46
C TYR A 202 -7.59 -1.92 11.77
N PRO A 203 -7.24 -2.46 12.96
CA PRO A 203 -7.57 -1.81 14.22
C PRO A 203 -6.62 -0.63 14.51
N LYS A 204 -7.21 0.52 14.86
CA LYS A 204 -6.65 1.73 15.53
C LYS A 204 -5.25 2.24 15.14
N ASN A 205 -5.20 3.55 14.91
CA ASN A 205 -4.01 4.41 14.80
C ASN A 205 -3.10 4.18 13.60
N ILE A 206 -3.62 3.75 12.45
CA ILE A 206 -3.01 4.27 11.21
C ILE A 206 -3.20 5.78 11.31
N ARG A 207 -2.11 6.54 11.41
CA ARG A 207 -2.17 7.99 11.19
C ARG A 207 -2.66 8.16 9.75
N TYR A 208 -3.96 8.33 9.58
CA TYR A 208 -4.52 8.80 8.32
C TYR A 208 -4.04 10.23 8.20
N GLU A 209 -2.92 10.43 7.52
CA GLU A 209 -2.53 11.79 7.25
C GLU A 209 -3.32 12.34 6.05
N LYS A 210 -3.83 11.49 5.15
CA LYS A 210 -4.42 11.92 3.87
C LYS A 210 -5.17 10.78 3.14
N VAL A 211 -6.30 11.12 2.53
CA VAL A 211 -7.01 10.31 1.52
C VAL A 211 -6.96 11.06 0.19
N HIS A 212 -6.58 10.40 -0.91
CA HIS A 212 -6.44 11.03 -2.21
C HIS A 212 -7.51 10.55 -3.20
N SER A 213 -8.09 11.51 -3.94
CA SER A 213 -9.01 11.26 -5.06
C SER A 213 -8.26 11.37 -6.39
N ARG A 214 -8.32 10.34 -7.24
CA ARG A 214 -7.76 10.44 -8.60
C ARG A 214 -8.52 11.46 -9.44
N LYS A 215 -8.12 12.73 -9.44
CA LYS A 215 -8.65 13.73 -10.40
C LYS A 215 -7.82 13.89 -11.67
N SER A 216 -6.61 13.36 -11.71
CA SER A 216 -5.83 13.22 -12.93
C SER A 216 -4.58 12.42 -12.61
N ILE A 217 -4.30 11.39 -13.41
CA ILE A 217 -2.96 10.81 -13.45
C ILE A 217 -2.12 11.86 -14.20
N PRO A 218 -1.05 12.45 -13.61
CA PRO A 218 0.02 12.93 -14.46
C PRO A 218 0.48 11.69 -15.22
N THR A 219 0.26 11.68 -16.53
CA THR A 219 0.76 10.64 -17.44
C THR A 219 2.28 10.73 -17.49
N GLU A 220 2.96 10.47 -16.38
CA GLU A 220 4.31 9.95 -16.40
C GLU A 220 4.18 8.45 -16.52
N VAL A 221 4.03 8.03 -17.77
CA VAL A 221 4.28 6.66 -18.19
C VAL A 221 5.75 6.39 -17.90
N TYR A 222 6.07 5.94 -16.69
CA TYR A 222 7.22 5.07 -16.51
C TYR A 222 6.83 3.71 -17.05
N SER A 223 6.89 3.62 -18.38
CA SER A 223 6.96 2.35 -19.10
C SER A 223 8.28 1.70 -18.70
N SER A 224 8.28 0.91 -17.63
CA SER A 224 9.23 -0.18 -17.50
C SER A 224 8.79 -1.29 -18.47
N ARG A 225 9.22 -1.17 -19.72
CA ARG A 225 9.42 -2.31 -20.60
C ARG A 225 10.83 -2.85 -20.34
#